data_AF-A0A090R022-F1
#
_entry.id   AF-A0A090R022-F1
#
_cell.length_a   1.000
_cell.length_b   1.000
_cell.length_c   1.000
_cell.angle_alpha   90.00
_cell.angle_beta   90.00
_cell.angle_gamma   90.00
#
_symmetry.space_group_name_H-M   'P 1'
#
loop_
_entity.id
_entity.type
_entity.pdbx_description
1 polymer ?
#
loop_
_entity_poly.entity_id
_entity_poly.type
_entity_poly.pdbx_seq_one_letter_code
_entity_poly.pdbx_strand_id
1 'polypeptide(L)' 'MERMREGASSIWVKIILGLIILSFVFAGVGGYLAGSGQQVAAKVDSHEITQREFDMAYQNERNRMQAQLGESFST' A
#
# COMPACT_ATOMS: atom_id res chain seq x y z
N MET A 1 36.77 -3.56 -28.89
CA MET A 1 35.76 -3.56 -27.81
C MET A 1 35.71 -2.16 -27.17
N GLU A 2 35.85 -1.09 -27.96
CA GLU A 2 35.90 0.30 -27.48
C GLU A 2 34.51 0.94 -27.34
N ARG A 3 33.54 0.57 -28.18
CA ARG A 3 32.18 1.16 -28.16
C ARG A 3 31.38 0.83 -26.90
N MET A 4 31.76 -0.24 -26.21
CA MET A 4 31.21 -0.62 -24.90
C MET A 4 31.81 0.19 -23.74
N ARG A 5 33.00 0.80 -23.93
CA ARG A 5 33.67 1.60 -22.89
C ARG A 5 33.19 3.06 -22.89
N GLU A 6 32.72 3.59 -24.02
CA GLU A 6 32.11 4.93 -24.10
C GLU A 6 30.63 4.95 -23.71
N GLY A 7 29.88 3.86 -23.94
CA GLY A 7 28.47 3.78 -23.51
C GLY A 7 28.28 3.86 -21.99
N ALA A 8 29.29 3.38 -21.22
CA ALA A 8 29.26 3.32 -19.77
C ALA A 8 29.53 4.68 -19.06
N SER A 9 30.09 5.67 -19.78
CA SER A 9 30.32 7.05 -19.30
C SER A 9 29.53 8.06 -20.13
N SER A 10 28.41 7.64 -20.70
CA SER A 10 27.64 8.50 -21.59
C SER A 10 26.78 9.45 -20.75
N ILE A 11 27.10 10.75 -20.83
CA ILE A 11 26.30 11.84 -20.25
C ILE A 11 24.81 11.68 -20.63
N TRP A 12 24.56 11.12 -21.81
CA TRP A 12 23.26 10.76 -22.34
C TRP A 12 22.47 9.77 -21.48
N VAL A 13 23.11 8.75 -20.92
CA VAL A 13 22.44 7.80 -20.02
C VAL A 13 22.00 8.48 -18.73
N LYS A 14 22.80 9.41 -18.19
CA LYS A 14 22.41 10.20 -17.00
C LYS A 14 21.23 11.12 -17.28
N ILE A 15 21.15 11.70 -18.48
CA ILE A 15 20.02 12.53 -18.91
C ILE A 15 18.74 11.68 -18.99
N ILE A 16 18.80 10.51 -19.64
CA ILE A 16 17.64 9.60 -19.75
C ILE A 16 17.20 9.11 -18.38
N LEU A 17 18.15 8.68 -17.52
CA LEU A 17 17.86 8.25 -16.17
C LEU A 17 17.25 9.39 -15.33
N GLY A 18 17.77 10.60 -15.46
CA GLY A 18 17.24 11.80 -14.81
C GLY A 18 15.80 12.09 -15.23
N LEU A 19 15.49 12.01 -16.53
CA LEU A 19 14.13 12.18 -17.04
C LEU A 19 13.17 11.12 -16.50
N ILE A 20 13.60 9.86 -16.42
CA ILE A 20 12.79 8.77 -15.86
C ILE A 20 12.49 9.04 -14.38
N ILE A 21 13.51 9.34 -13.57
CA ILE A 21 13.35 9.65 -12.14
C ILE A 21 12.41 10.85 -11.97
N LEU A 22 12.59 11.90 -12.76
CA LEU A 22 11.74 13.08 -12.75
C LEU A 22 10.26 12.72 -13.05
N SER A 23 10.01 11.88 -14.05
CA SER A 23 8.66 11.37 -14.34
C SER A 23 8.05 10.61 -13.17
N PHE A 24 8.82 9.77 -12.45
CA PHE A 24 8.35 9.07 -11.26
C PHE A 24 8.04 10.00 -10.08
N VAL A 25 8.82 11.08 -9.93
CA VAL A 25 8.55 12.12 -8.92
C VAL A 25 7.26 12.87 -9.24
N PHE A 26 7.05 13.28 -10.50
CA PHE A 26 5.85 14.00 -10.93
C PHE A 26 4.59 13.11 -10.98
N ALA A 27 4.71 11.86 -11.43
CA ALA A 27 3.60 10.89 -11.41
C ALA A 27 3.26 10.41 -9.99
N GLY A 28 4.17 10.60 -9.04
CA GLY A 28 3.95 10.30 -7.62
C GLY A 28 4.30 8.87 -7.23
N VAL A 29 5.57 8.62 -6.89
CA VAL A 29 5.99 7.41 -6.15
C VAL A 29 5.34 7.27 -4.76
N GLY A 30 4.82 8.37 -4.21
CA GLY A 30 4.08 8.37 -2.96
C GLY A 30 2.84 7.47 -3.00
N GLY A 31 2.15 7.37 -4.15
CA GLY A 31 0.98 6.50 -4.29
C GLY A 31 1.32 5.01 -4.28
N TYR A 32 2.48 4.62 -4.83
CA TYR A 32 2.93 3.22 -4.86
C TYR A 32 3.50 2.75 -3.51
N LEU A 33 4.25 3.61 -2.82
CA LEU A 33 4.78 3.30 -1.48
C LEU A 33 3.71 3.42 -0.39
N ALA A 34 2.73 4.32 -0.54
CA ALA A 34 1.58 4.38 0.37
C ALA A 34 0.55 3.26 0.09
N GLY A 35 0.45 2.80 -1.16
CA GLY A 35 -0.50 1.76 -1.58
C GLY A 35 -0.06 0.32 -1.31
N SER A 36 1.20 0.07 -0.93
CA SER A 36 1.71 -1.29 -0.67
C SER A 36 1.45 -1.81 0.75
N GLY A 37 0.75 -1.05 1.61
CA GLY A 37 0.52 -1.43 3.01
C GLY A 37 -0.92 -1.31 3.50
N GLN A 38 -1.75 -0.46 2.90
CA GLN A 38 -3.11 -0.24 3.35
C GLN A 38 -4.11 -0.68 2.29
N GLN A 39 -4.34 -1.99 2.22
CA GLN A 39 -5.44 -2.55 1.46
C GLN A 39 -6.74 -1.95 2.03
N VAL A 40 -7.36 -1.04 1.28
CA VAL A 40 -8.63 -0.40 1.69
C VAL A 40 -9.73 -1.44 1.50
N ALA A 41 -10.42 -1.80 2.59
CA ALA A 41 -11.49 -2.79 2.55
C ALA A 41 -12.79 -2.19 2.01
N ALA A 42 -13.07 -0.92 2.33
CA ALA A 42 -14.20 -0.17 1.79
C ALA A 42 -13.94 1.33 1.89
N LYS A 43 -14.49 2.11 0.96
CA LYS A 43 -14.59 3.58 1.09
C LYS A 43 -16.05 3.94 1.32
N VAL A 44 -16.33 4.71 2.37
CA VAL A 44 -17.68 5.22 2.67
C VAL A 44 -17.60 6.74 2.63
N ASP A 45 -18.32 7.36 1.71
CA ASP A 45 -18.20 8.78 1.38
C ASP A 45 -16.74 9.19 1.13
N SER A 46 -16.15 9.97 2.05
CA SER A 46 -14.77 10.45 2.02
C SER A 46 -13.86 9.76 3.04
N HIS A 47 -14.35 8.74 3.73
CA HIS A 47 -13.62 8.00 4.75
C HIS A 47 -13.20 6.62 4.22
N GLU A 48 -11.90 6.35 4.22
CA GLU A 48 -11.35 5.07 3.80
C GLU A 48 -11.26 4.15 5.01
N ILE A 49 -11.99 3.04 4.98
CA ILE A 49 -11.91 1.99 5.98
C ILE A 49 -10.83 1.02 5.54
N THR A 50 -9.80 0.92 6.35
CA THR A 50 -8.67 0.05 6.05
C THR A 50 -8.99 -1.39 6.43
N GLN A 51 -8.38 -2.36 5.75
CA GLN A 51 -8.64 -3.78 6.02
C GLN A 51 -8.32 -4.17 7.47
N ARG A 52 -7.29 -3.56 8.06
CA ARG A 52 -6.95 -3.73 9.47
C ARG A 52 -8.09 -3.27 10.40
N GLU A 53 -8.68 -2.11 10.14
CA GLU A 53 -9.79 -1.58 10.95
C GLU A 53 -11.04 -2.45 10.84
N PHE A 54 -11.33 -2.93 9.63
CA PHE A 54 -12.42 -3.87 9.38
C PHE A 54 -12.23 -5.16 10.19
N ASP A 55 -11.05 -5.79 10.12
CA ASP A 55 -10.77 -7.05 10.81
C ASP A 55 -10.88 -6.89 12.34
N MET A 56 -10.39 -5.77 12.89
CA MET A 56 -10.51 -5.48 14.33
C MET A 56 -11.97 -5.31 14.75
N ALA A 57 -12.76 -4.53 13.99
CA ALA A 57 -14.17 -4.32 14.28
C ALA A 57 -14.96 -5.64 14.21
N TYR A 58 -14.67 -6.46 13.19
CA TYR A 58 -15.32 -7.75 12.98
C TYR A 58 -15.05 -8.75 14.11
N GLN A 59 -13.80 -8.83 14.56
CA GLN A 59 -13.44 -9.69 15.70
C GLN A 59 -14.12 -9.22 16.99
N ASN A 60 -14.18 -7.92 17.23
CA ASN A 60 -14.84 -7.37 18.41
C ASN A 60 -16.34 -7.70 18.43
N GLU A 61 -17.01 -7.59 17.28
CA GLU A 61 -18.42 -7.94 17.16
C GLU A 61 -18.64 -9.44 17.38
N ARG A 62 -17.77 -10.28 16.80
CA ARG A 62 -17.79 -11.73 17.06
C ARG A 62 -17.61 -12.06 18.54
N ASN A 63 -16.68 -11.42 19.22
CA ASN A 63 -16.44 -11.62 20.65
C ASN A 63 -17.63 -11.16 21.50
N ARG A 64 -18.30 -10.06 21.11
CA ARG A 64 -19.52 -9.59 21.78
C ARG A 64 -20.69 -10.55 21.61
N MET A 65 -20.88 -11.08 20.39
CA MET A 65 -21.90 -12.09 20.13
C MET A 65 -21.58 -13.38 20.89
N GLN A 66 -20.31 -13.80 20.93
CA GLN A 66 -19.87 -14.96 21.70
C GLN A 66 -20.03 -14.77 23.21
N ALA A 67 -19.80 -13.57 23.75
CA ALA A 67 -20.03 -13.29 25.17
C ALA A 67 -21.52 -13.40 25.54
N GLN A 68 -22.41 -12.86 24.70
CA GLN A 68 -23.85 -12.90 24.94
C GLN A 68 -24.45 -14.31 24.75
N LEU A 69 -23.96 -15.07 23.76
CA LEU A 69 -24.45 -16.41 23.43
C LEU A 69 -23.74 -17.52 24.21
N GLY A 70 -22.54 -17.26 24.75
CA GLY A 70 -21.70 -18.21 25.48
C GLY A 70 -21.98 -18.25 26.98
N GLU A 71 -22.41 -17.14 27.60
CA GLU A 71 -22.76 -17.11 29.02
C GLU A 71 -24.09 -17.81 29.36
N SER A 72 -24.85 -18.27 28.35
CA SER A 72 -26.08 -19.07 28.54
C SER A 72 -25.85 -20.59 28.50
N PHE A 73 -24.60 -21.07 28.31
CA PHE A 73 -24.28 -22.50 28.16
C PHE A 73 -23.51 -23.10 29.36
N SER A 74 -23.70 -22.54 30.55
CA SER A 74 -23.15 -23.10 31.80
C SER A 74 -24.24 -23.20 32.86
N THR A 75 -25.20 -24.10 32.65
CA THR A 75 -25.97 -24.73 33.74
C THR A 75 -26.31 -26.16 33.33
#